data_AF-A0A3N0WJD8-F1
#
_entry.id   AF-A0A3N0WJD8-F1
#
_cell.length_a   1.000
_cell.length_b   1.000
_cell.length_c   1.000
_cell.angle_alpha   90.00
_cell.angle_beta   90.00
_cell.angle_gamma   90.00
#
_symmetry.space_group_name_H-M   'P 1'
#
loop_
_entity.id
_entity.type
_entity.pdbx_description
1 polymer ?
#
loop_
_entity_poly.entity_id
_entity_poly.type
_entity_poly.pdbx_seq_one_letter_code
_entity_poly.pdbx_strand_id
1 'polypeptide(L)'
;MSLGTKTRDDLVFKVNSSVAGRLGVDNSVSLGLGANAGQEGIAIGSSSSAFQGISIGQAAAVSANDALAIGNKSTAAGFKSTAIGYNARTGNNESTAIGNHSSAGGFQSIALGYNARTDTNNETALGYNTNTGSENSTAIGSGANALGQYSTAVGYGASTSQANAIVLGNNNANVGIGTGAPNTSAKLDVNGQYKLGEKGSVQKNQISFEAWPGVSINNLSPGKTATLEIAIPAALQPGSTRAAIVVSPAGDFAGNSSFSISNPRMASTSSVIINLTNISGNAGSLNSGHFYVMINEF
;
A
#
# COMPACT_ATOMS: atom_id res chain seq x y z
N MET A 1 -54.19 -17.31 22.44
CA MET A 1 -53.74 -16.47 23.56
C MET A 1 -52.74 -17.31 24.33
N SER A 2 -51.47 -16.93 24.38
CA SER A 2 -50.48 -17.62 25.22
C SER A 2 -49.59 -16.61 25.95
N LEU A 3 -50.17 -15.99 26.98
CA LEU A 3 -49.40 -15.58 28.15
C LEU A 3 -49.79 -16.54 29.29
N GLY A 4 -48.80 -17.24 29.85
CA GLY A 4 -49.00 -18.11 31.00
C GLY A 4 -49.71 -19.46 30.73
N THR A 5 -49.76 -19.93 29.48
CA THR A 5 -50.32 -21.25 29.14
C THR A 5 -49.25 -22.35 29.22
N LYS A 6 -49.68 -23.62 29.32
CA LYS A 6 -48.80 -24.80 29.29
C LYS A 6 -48.55 -25.31 27.86
N THR A 7 -49.16 -24.69 26.86
CA THR A 7 -49.04 -25.08 25.45
C THR A 7 -47.81 -24.40 24.83
N ARG A 8 -47.10 -25.12 23.95
CA ARG A 8 -45.97 -24.58 23.19
C ARG A 8 -46.46 -23.84 21.94
N ASP A 9 -47.34 -22.87 22.15
CA ASP A 9 -47.88 -22.04 21.08
C ASP A 9 -47.20 -20.68 21.06
N ASP A 10 -46.87 -20.21 19.86
CA ASP A 10 -46.35 -18.87 19.63
C ASP A 10 -47.29 -17.78 20.17
N LEU A 11 -46.73 -16.75 20.80
CA LEU A 11 -47.48 -15.53 21.10
C LEU A 11 -47.50 -14.63 19.87
N VAL A 12 -48.64 -14.52 19.21
CA VAL A 12 -48.79 -13.77 17.95
C VAL A 12 -49.54 -12.46 18.15
N PHE A 13 -48.92 -11.36 17.72
CA PHE A 13 -49.52 -10.02 17.65
C PHE A 13 -50.02 -9.75 16.23
N LYS A 14 -51.25 -9.27 16.09
CA LYS A 14 -51.85 -8.96 14.79
C LYS A 14 -52.30 -7.50 14.71
N VAL A 15 -52.20 -6.92 13.52
CA VAL A 15 -52.79 -5.62 13.15
C VAL A 15 -53.60 -5.84 11.86
N ASN A 16 -54.89 -5.50 11.86
CA ASN A 16 -55.79 -5.70 10.71
C ASN A 16 -55.71 -7.10 10.08
N SER A 17 -55.75 -8.14 10.93
CA SER A 17 -55.62 -9.57 10.56
C SER A 17 -54.24 -10.02 10.06
N SER A 18 -53.29 -9.11 9.80
CA SER A 18 -51.90 -9.45 9.48
C SER A 18 -51.07 -9.68 10.75
N VAL A 19 -50.16 -10.65 10.72
CA VAL A 19 -49.18 -10.84 11.80
C VAL A 19 -48.19 -9.68 11.81
N ALA A 20 -48.18 -8.93 12.91
CA ALA A 20 -47.29 -7.80 13.14
C ALA A 20 -46.15 -8.15 14.10
N GLY A 21 -46.25 -9.25 14.85
CA GLY A 21 -45.16 -9.75 15.68
C GLY A 21 -45.43 -11.16 16.19
N ARG A 22 -44.36 -11.83 16.63
CA ARG A 22 -44.37 -13.19 17.15
C ARG A 22 -43.28 -13.35 18.21
N LEU A 23 -43.61 -13.88 19.38
CA LEU A 23 -42.63 -14.54 20.26
C LEU A 23 -42.80 -16.05 20.07
N GLY A 24 -41.81 -16.68 19.44
CA GLY A 24 -41.87 -18.09 19.07
C GLY A 24 -41.33 -19.01 20.16
N VAL A 25 -41.83 -20.25 20.19
CA VAL A 25 -41.40 -21.25 21.18
C VAL A 25 -40.01 -21.82 20.93
N ASP A 26 -39.42 -21.50 19.79
CA ASP A 26 -38.05 -21.79 19.36
C ASP A 26 -37.06 -20.67 19.76
N ASN A 27 -37.39 -19.91 20.80
CA ASN A 27 -36.65 -18.73 21.27
C ASN A 27 -36.55 -17.61 20.22
N SER A 28 -37.50 -17.53 19.29
CA SER A 28 -37.49 -16.51 18.23
C SER A 28 -38.32 -15.27 18.58
N VAL A 29 -37.94 -14.13 18.01
CA VAL A 29 -38.67 -12.86 18.10
C VAL A 29 -38.83 -12.27 16.71
N SER A 30 -40.07 -12.16 16.22
CA SER A 30 -40.39 -11.39 15.01
C SER A 30 -41.16 -10.12 15.39
N LEU A 31 -40.82 -8.98 14.81
CA LEU A 31 -41.60 -7.74 14.93
C LEU A 31 -41.58 -6.97 13.59
N GLY A 32 -42.74 -6.74 13.01
CA GLY A 32 -42.93 -6.13 11.69
C GLY A 32 -43.78 -7.00 10.77
N LEU A 33 -44.50 -6.37 9.83
CA LEU A 33 -45.30 -7.10 8.85
C LEU A 33 -44.39 -8.00 8.00
N GLY A 34 -44.67 -9.31 8.02
CA GLY A 34 -43.88 -10.29 7.29
C GLY A 34 -42.48 -10.57 7.88
N ALA A 35 -42.17 -10.09 9.09
CA ALA A 35 -40.93 -10.45 9.78
C ALA A 35 -40.90 -11.95 10.13
N ASN A 36 -39.82 -12.64 9.79
CA ASN A 36 -39.67 -14.09 9.91
C ASN A 36 -38.36 -14.47 10.62
N ALA A 37 -38.39 -14.48 11.95
CA ALA A 37 -37.37 -15.13 12.76
C ALA A 37 -37.65 -16.64 12.86
N GLY A 38 -36.71 -17.49 12.43
CA GLY A 38 -36.67 -18.90 12.78
C GLY A 38 -35.99 -19.14 14.13
N GLN A 39 -35.59 -20.39 14.40
CA GLN A 39 -34.99 -20.81 15.67
C GLN A 39 -33.92 -19.82 16.16
N GLU A 40 -34.03 -19.40 17.42
CA GLU A 40 -33.08 -18.51 18.10
C GLU A 40 -32.83 -17.19 17.34
N GLY A 41 -33.73 -16.82 16.44
CA GLY A 41 -33.63 -15.62 15.62
C GLY A 41 -34.33 -14.40 16.23
N ILE A 42 -33.81 -13.22 15.97
CA ILE A 42 -34.48 -11.95 16.22
C ILE A 42 -34.61 -11.21 14.89
N ALA A 43 -35.83 -11.00 14.40
CA ALA A 43 -36.12 -10.31 13.14
C ALA A 43 -37.04 -9.11 13.42
N ILE A 44 -36.51 -7.89 13.31
CA ILE A 44 -37.24 -6.64 13.60
C ILE A 44 -37.24 -5.75 12.36
N GLY A 45 -38.40 -5.59 11.73
CA GLY A 45 -38.61 -4.79 10.53
C GLY A 45 -39.49 -5.50 9.52
N SER A 46 -40.20 -4.73 8.69
CA SER A 46 -41.04 -5.30 7.62
C SER A 46 -40.21 -6.19 6.69
N SER A 47 -40.66 -7.42 6.45
CA SER A 47 -39.96 -8.46 5.67
C SER A 47 -38.53 -8.78 6.16
N SER A 48 -38.18 -8.50 7.41
CA SER A 48 -36.90 -8.94 7.97
C SER A 48 -36.89 -10.46 8.19
N SER A 49 -35.73 -11.09 8.11
CA SER A 49 -35.59 -12.52 8.41
C SER A 49 -34.31 -12.83 9.17
N ALA A 50 -34.36 -13.80 10.09
CA ALA A 50 -33.19 -14.27 10.81
C ALA A 50 -33.34 -15.71 11.24
N PHE A 51 -32.25 -16.47 11.26
CA PHE A 51 -32.17 -17.82 11.80
C PHE A 51 -30.88 -17.93 12.60
N GLN A 52 -30.98 -18.28 13.89
CA GLN A 52 -29.86 -18.28 14.83
C GLN A 52 -29.05 -16.99 14.79
N GLY A 53 -29.71 -15.83 14.74
CA GLY A 53 -29.03 -14.54 14.53
C GLY A 53 -29.97 -13.36 14.65
N ILE A 54 -29.48 -12.15 14.37
CA ILE A 54 -30.23 -10.91 14.61
C ILE A 54 -30.31 -10.09 13.33
N SER A 55 -31.52 -9.83 12.82
CA SER A 55 -31.77 -8.88 11.74
C SER A 55 -32.67 -7.73 12.21
N ILE A 56 -32.23 -6.49 12.00
CA ILE A 56 -32.94 -5.28 12.39
C ILE A 56 -32.97 -4.30 11.22
N GLY A 57 -34.12 -4.11 10.59
CA GLY A 57 -34.34 -3.21 9.47
C GLY A 57 -35.35 -3.77 8.47
N GLN A 58 -35.99 -2.90 7.69
CA GLN A 58 -36.87 -3.37 6.61
C GLN A 58 -36.05 -4.16 5.58
N ALA A 59 -36.49 -5.38 5.28
CA ALA A 59 -35.79 -6.35 4.45
C ALA A 59 -34.34 -6.67 4.89
N ALA A 60 -34.01 -6.47 6.17
CA ALA A 60 -32.75 -6.98 6.72
C ALA A 60 -32.80 -8.51 6.78
N ALA A 61 -31.73 -9.19 6.39
CA ALA A 61 -31.70 -10.64 6.30
C ALA A 61 -30.44 -11.22 6.94
N VAL A 62 -30.63 -12.20 7.83
CA VAL A 62 -29.59 -13.11 8.30
C VAL A 62 -29.92 -14.49 7.74
N SER A 63 -29.03 -15.05 6.90
CA SER A 63 -29.23 -16.37 6.28
C SER A 63 -28.30 -17.46 6.80
N ALA A 64 -27.36 -17.11 7.68
CA ALA A 64 -26.42 -18.03 8.30
C ALA A 64 -26.37 -17.82 9.82
N ASN A 65 -26.01 -18.88 10.54
CA ASN A 65 -26.05 -18.89 12.01
C ASN A 65 -25.03 -17.92 12.60
N ASP A 66 -25.35 -17.44 13.80
CA ASP A 66 -24.60 -16.51 14.63
C ASP A 66 -24.30 -15.14 13.96
N ALA A 67 -25.03 -14.78 12.90
CA ALA A 67 -24.79 -13.56 12.15
C ALA A 67 -25.67 -12.38 12.60
N LEU A 68 -25.23 -11.17 12.27
CA LEU A 68 -25.87 -9.91 12.64
C LEU A 68 -26.08 -9.03 11.41
N ALA A 69 -27.32 -8.64 11.12
CA ALA A 69 -27.67 -7.68 10.07
C ALA A 69 -28.45 -6.49 10.66
N ILE A 70 -27.91 -5.27 10.63
CA ILE A 70 -28.60 -4.07 11.10
C ILE A 70 -28.63 -3.02 9.99
N GLY A 71 -29.81 -2.68 9.50
CA GLY A 71 -30.03 -1.67 8.47
C GLY A 71 -31.02 -2.13 7.41
N ASN A 72 -31.68 -1.18 6.77
CA ASN A 72 -32.57 -1.46 5.64
C ASN A 72 -31.80 -2.20 4.54
N LYS A 73 -32.33 -3.36 4.10
CA LYS A 73 -31.70 -4.25 3.11
C LYS A 73 -30.30 -4.77 3.49
N SER A 74 -29.88 -4.67 4.75
CA SER A 74 -28.63 -5.28 5.20
C SER A 74 -28.72 -6.81 5.08
N THR A 75 -27.64 -7.47 4.69
CA THR A 75 -27.61 -8.93 4.49
C THR A 75 -26.35 -9.52 5.13
N ALA A 76 -26.54 -10.33 6.17
CA ALA A 76 -25.50 -11.13 6.77
C ALA A 76 -25.61 -12.59 6.31
N ALA A 77 -24.90 -12.95 5.24
CA ALA A 77 -25.02 -14.26 4.60
C ALA A 77 -24.02 -15.32 5.06
N GLY A 78 -22.97 -14.94 5.82
CA GLY A 78 -21.94 -15.84 6.30
C GLY A 78 -22.13 -16.24 7.76
N PHE A 79 -21.63 -17.42 8.13
CA PHE A 79 -21.60 -17.83 9.54
C PHE A 79 -20.81 -16.82 10.37
N LYS A 80 -21.36 -16.37 11.51
CA LYS A 80 -20.74 -15.35 12.37
C LYS A 80 -20.40 -14.03 11.67
N SER A 81 -21.07 -13.70 10.56
CA SER A 81 -20.80 -12.46 9.84
C SER A 81 -21.58 -11.27 10.42
N THR A 82 -21.09 -10.06 10.21
CA THR A 82 -21.73 -8.83 10.71
C THR A 82 -21.91 -7.82 9.58
N ALA A 83 -23.15 -7.44 9.27
CA ALA A 83 -23.51 -6.44 8.26
C ALA A 83 -24.29 -5.28 8.91
N ILE A 84 -23.70 -4.08 9.02
CA ILE A 84 -24.33 -2.92 9.66
C ILE A 84 -24.36 -1.73 8.69
N GLY A 85 -25.54 -1.32 8.24
CA GLY A 85 -25.75 -0.18 7.35
C GLY A 85 -26.85 -0.45 6.32
N TYR A 86 -27.37 0.61 5.69
CA TYR A 86 -28.28 0.44 4.54
C TYR A 86 -27.54 -0.32 3.43
N ASN A 87 -28.11 -1.44 3.00
CA ASN A 87 -27.55 -2.31 1.97
C ASN A 87 -26.12 -2.81 2.25
N ALA A 88 -25.71 -2.89 3.53
CA ALA A 88 -24.46 -3.53 3.92
C ALA A 88 -24.55 -5.05 3.70
N ARG A 89 -23.49 -5.68 3.19
CA ARG A 89 -23.50 -7.10 2.83
C ARG A 89 -22.24 -7.81 3.28
N THR A 90 -22.39 -8.99 3.87
CA THR A 90 -21.31 -9.96 4.06
C THR A 90 -21.59 -11.22 3.26
N GLY A 91 -20.63 -11.70 2.47
CA GLY A 91 -20.81 -12.86 1.60
C GLY A 91 -20.30 -14.19 2.16
N ASN A 92 -19.39 -14.15 3.14
CA ASN A 92 -18.66 -15.33 3.63
C ASN A 92 -18.52 -15.33 5.16
N ASN A 93 -18.08 -16.45 5.72
CA ASN A 93 -17.99 -16.65 7.16
C ASN A 93 -17.02 -15.64 7.82
N GLU A 94 -17.37 -15.21 9.03
CA GLU A 94 -16.56 -14.35 9.89
C GLU A 94 -16.21 -12.98 9.26
N SER A 95 -16.92 -12.59 8.20
CA SER A 95 -16.71 -11.31 7.53
C SER A 95 -17.53 -10.19 8.17
N THR A 96 -17.03 -8.96 8.10
CA THR A 96 -17.64 -7.78 8.73
C THR A 96 -17.77 -6.64 7.74
N ALA A 97 -18.99 -6.22 7.44
CA ALA A 97 -19.31 -5.07 6.58
C ALA A 97 -20.05 -4.01 7.41
N ILE A 98 -19.45 -2.84 7.61
CA ILE A 98 -20.05 -1.74 8.38
C ILE A 98 -19.99 -0.46 7.54
N GLY A 99 -21.15 0.07 7.17
CA GLY A 99 -21.29 1.25 6.33
C GLY A 99 -22.37 1.06 5.27
N ASN A 100 -22.94 2.18 4.81
CA ASN A 100 -23.92 2.20 3.73
C ASN A 100 -23.26 1.64 2.43
N HIS A 101 -23.88 0.62 1.82
CA HIS A 101 -23.33 -0.14 0.67
C HIS A 101 -21.97 -0.82 0.92
N SER A 102 -21.54 -1.01 2.18
CA SER A 102 -20.32 -1.79 2.45
C SER A 102 -20.50 -3.25 2.05
N SER A 103 -19.45 -3.89 1.53
CA SER A 103 -19.49 -5.28 1.06
C SER A 103 -18.23 -6.04 1.48
N ALA A 104 -18.36 -6.91 2.49
CA ALA A 104 -17.31 -7.83 2.89
C ALA A 104 -17.51 -9.18 2.20
N GLY A 105 -16.90 -9.33 1.01
CA GLY A 105 -17.12 -10.46 0.12
C GLY A 105 -16.37 -11.75 0.47
N GLY A 106 -15.25 -11.71 1.20
CA GLY A 106 -14.40 -12.87 1.45
C GLY A 106 -14.46 -13.42 2.87
N PHE A 107 -13.86 -14.58 3.10
CA PHE A 107 -13.74 -15.17 4.44
C PHE A 107 -12.87 -14.29 5.35
N GLN A 108 -13.31 -14.04 6.58
CA GLN A 108 -12.59 -13.21 7.56
C GLN A 108 -12.22 -11.79 7.06
N SER A 109 -12.97 -11.26 6.08
CA SER A 109 -12.68 -9.95 5.51
C SER A 109 -13.43 -8.83 6.25
N ILE A 110 -12.86 -7.63 6.25
CA ILE A 110 -13.40 -6.45 6.95
C ILE A 110 -13.57 -5.31 5.94
N ALA A 111 -14.81 -4.83 5.77
CA ALA A 111 -15.16 -3.66 4.97
C ALA A 111 -15.82 -2.60 5.86
N LEU A 112 -15.11 -1.52 6.22
CA LEU A 112 -15.61 -0.46 7.10
C LEU A 112 -15.60 0.89 6.37
N GLY A 113 -16.78 1.40 6.01
CA GLY A 113 -16.97 2.68 5.33
C GLY A 113 -18.12 2.66 4.32
N TYR A 114 -18.56 3.84 3.86
CA TYR A 114 -19.50 3.94 2.74
C TYR A 114 -18.87 3.31 1.50
N ASN A 115 -19.53 2.30 0.93
CA ASN A 115 -19.08 1.57 -0.26
C ASN A 115 -17.65 1.01 -0.13
N ALA A 116 -17.21 0.68 1.09
CA ALA A 116 -15.99 -0.10 1.32
C ALA A 116 -16.22 -1.54 0.84
N ARG A 117 -15.23 -2.13 0.15
CA ARG A 117 -15.36 -3.43 -0.49
C ARG A 117 -14.12 -4.30 -0.30
N THR A 118 -14.37 -5.56 0.04
CA THR A 118 -13.39 -6.65 -0.02
C THR A 118 -13.92 -7.76 -0.93
N ASP A 119 -13.10 -8.31 -1.81
CA ASP A 119 -13.49 -9.37 -2.75
C ASP A 119 -13.00 -10.77 -2.35
N THR A 120 -11.89 -10.87 -1.60
CA THR A 120 -11.26 -12.15 -1.24
C THR A 120 -10.95 -12.27 0.26
N ASN A 121 -10.26 -13.35 0.65
CA ASN A 121 -10.11 -13.74 2.05
C ASN A 121 -9.08 -12.88 2.80
N ASN A 122 -9.33 -12.67 4.09
CA ASN A 122 -8.43 -11.99 5.03
C ASN A 122 -8.09 -10.53 4.63
N GLU A 123 -8.95 -9.90 3.84
CA GLU A 123 -8.76 -8.53 3.39
C GLU A 123 -9.28 -7.50 4.40
N THR A 124 -8.69 -6.31 4.42
CA THR A 124 -9.15 -5.18 5.23
C THR A 124 -9.30 -3.92 4.38
N ALA A 125 -10.53 -3.43 4.19
CA ALA A 125 -10.85 -2.18 3.52
C ALA A 125 -11.47 -1.18 4.52
N LEU A 126 -10.78 -0.06 4.79
CA LEU A 126 -11.16 0.95 5.78
C LEU A 126 -11.22 2.35 5.16
N GLY A 127 -12.43 2.84 4.87
CA GLY A 127 -12.68 4.20 4.38
C GLY A 127 -13.76 4.28 3.29
N TYR A 128 -14.15 5.51 2.94
CA TYR A 128 -15.07 5.79 1.83
C TYR A 128 -14.52 5.26 0.50
N ASN A 129 -15.31 4.48 -0.25
CA ASN A 129 -14.92 3.89 -1.54
C ASN A 129 -13.55 3.16 -1.49
N THR A 130 -13.26 2.45 -0.41
CA THR A 130 -12.07 1.59 -0.35
C THR A 130 -12.31 0.26 -1.06
N ASN A 131 -11.26 -0.27 -1.69
CA ASN A 131 -11.33 -1.55 -2.37
C ASN A 131 -10.09 -2.41 -2.11
N THR A 132 -10.31 -3.63 -1.67
CA THR A 132 -9.30 -4.70 -1.66
C THR A 132 -9.73 -5.79 -2.63
N GLY A 133 -8.80 -6.25 -3.47
CA GLY A 133 -9.11 -7.16 -4.57
C GLY A 133 -8.23 -8.41 -4.61
N SER A 134 -7.50 -8.69 -3.55
CA SER A 134 -6.56 -9.81 -3.47
C SER A 134 -6.30 -10.26 -2.04
N GLU A 135 -5.99 -11.54 -1.87
CA GLU A 135 -5.88 -12.17 -0.57
C GLU A 135 -4.88 -11.46 0.36
N ASN A 136 -5.25 -11.35 1.63
CA ASN A 136 -4.44 -10.71 2.68
C ASN A 136 -4.05 -9.25 2.37
N SER A 137 -4.78 -8.56 1.48
CA SER A 137 -4.51 -7.15 1.17
C SER A 137 -5.20 -6.20 2.16
N THR A 138 -4.61 -5.02 2.38
CA THR A 138 -5.10 -4.01 3.31
C THR A 138 -5.16 -2.65 2.63
N ALA A 139 -6.34 -2.03 2.55
CA ALA A 139 -6.55 -0.68 2.06
C ALA A 139 -7.12 0.23 3.17
N ILE A 140 -6.42 1.31 3.50
CA ILE A 140 -6.82 2.26 4.55
C ILE A 140 -6.81 3.68 3.98
N GLY A 141 -7.94 4.38 3.99
CA GLY A 141 -8.08 5.76 3.53
C GLY A 141 -9.09 5.91 2.39
N SER A 142 -9.73 7.08 2.28
CA SER A 142 -10.73 7.32 1.23
C SER A 142 -10.18 7.07 -0.18
N GLY A 143 -10.83 6.18 -0.93
CA GLY A 143 -10.41 5.80 -2.27
C GLY A 143 -9.14 4.93 -2.33
N ALA A 144 -8.68 4.35 -1.22
CA ALA A 144 -7.53 3.45 -1.24
C ALA A 144 -7.86 2.11 -1.92
N ASN A 145 -6.90 1.60 -2.70
CA ASN A 145 -7.00 0.39 -3.51
C ASN A 145 -5.80 -0.54 -3.25
N ALA A 146 -6.02 -1.70 -2.63
CA ALA A 146 -4.99 -2.73 -2.48
C ALA A 146 -5.37 -3.95 -3.34
N LEU A 147 -4.84 -3.99 -4.56
CA LEU A 147 -5.20 -4.94 -5.62
C LEU A 147 -4.13 -6.03 -5.83
N GLY A 148 -3.02 -6.00 -5.08
CA GLY A 148 -2.01 -7.06 -5.08
C GLY A 148 -2.15 -7.99 -3.87
N GLN A 149 -1.81 -9.26 -4.01
CA GLN A 149 -1.77 -10.20 -2.88
C GLN A 149 -0.77 -9.75 -1.82
N TYR A 150 -1.11 -9.85 -0.53
CA TYR A 150 -0.27 -9.39 0.59
C TYR A 150 0.12 -7.90 0.54
N SER A 151 -0.60 -7.09 -0.24
CA SER A 151 -0.28 -5.68 -0.43
C SER A 151 -0.97 -4.78 0.60
N THR A 152 -0.37 -3.63 0.88
CA THR A 152 -0.95 -2.62 1.78
C THR A 152 -0.97 -1.26 1.10
N ALA A 153 -2.13 -0.61 1.03
CA ALA A 153 -2.30 0.76 0.55
C ALA A 153 -2.83 1.64 1.70
N VAL A 154 -2.06 2.65 2.13
CA VAL A 154 -2.46 3.55 3.22
C VAL A 154 -2.44 4.99 2.74
N GLY A 155 -3.59 5.67 2.76
CA GLY A 155 -3.75 7.08 2.43
C GLY A 155 -4.84 7.35 1.38
N TYR A 156 -5.22 8.62 1.25
CA TYR A 156 -6.20 9.06 0.25
C TYR A 156 -5.73 8.71 -1.17
N GLY A 157 -6.52 7.89 -1.88
CA GLY A 157 -6.21 7.43 -3.23
C GLY A 157 -4.95 6.58 -3.37
N ALA A 158 -4.42 6.01 -2.27
CA ALA A 158 -3.29 5.10 -2.33
C ALA A 158 -3.67 3.87 -3.17
N SER A 159 -2.81 3.43 -4.08
CA SER A 159 -3.13 2.33 -4.99
C SER A 159 -1.91 1.44 -5.21
N THR A 160 -2.11 0.12 -5.08
CA THR A 160 -1.09 -0.88 -5.41
C THR A 160 -1.74 -2.06 -6.13
N SER A 161 -1.08 -2.56 -7.19
CA SER A 161 -1.43 -3.79 -7.89
C SER A 161 -0.37 -4.88 -7.75
N GLN A 162 0.77 -4.55 -7.11
CA GLN A 162 1.90 -5.45 -6.96
C GLN A 162 1.76 -6.27 -5.68
N ALA A 163 2.03 -7.58 -5.79
CA ALA A 163 2.07 -8.44 -4.62
C ALA A 163 3.20 -8.03 -3.67
N ASN A 164 2.97 -8.17 -2.36
CA ASN A 164 3.93 -7.83 -1.29
C ASN A 164 4.38 -6.35 -1.27
N ALA A 165 3.65 -5.45 -1.91
CA ALA A 165 3.97 -4.02 -1.94
C ALA A 165 3.25 -3.24 -0.83
N ILE A 166 3.93 -2.25 -0.26
CA ILE A 166 3.34 -1.25 0.64
C ILE A 166 3.40 0.11 -0.06
N VAL A 167 2.25 0.75 -0.24
CA VAL A 167 2.11 2.09 -0.80
C VAL A 167 1.55 3.02 0.26
N LEU A 168 2.24 4.14 0.48
CA LEU A 168 1.86 5.19 1.43
C LEU A 168 1.52 6.46 0.63
N GLY A 169 0.26 6.88 0.65
CA GLY A 169 -0.29 7.96 -0.16
C GLY A 169 -0.55 7.57 -1.62
N ASN A 170 -1.11 8.49 -2.40
CA ASN A 170 -1.29 8.31 -3.84
C ASN A 170 0.03 8.54 -4.62
N ASN A 171 0.02 8.33 -5.94
CA ASN A 171 1.21 8.49 -6.81
C ASN A 171 1.89 9.87 -6.72
N ASN A 172 1.17 10.91 -6.29
CA ASN A 172 1.66 12.28 -6.16
C ASN A 172 1.93 12.68 -4.70
N ALA A 173 1.66 11.80 -3.74
CA ALA A 173 1.84 12.11 -2.33
C ALA A 173 3.33 12.12 -1.95
N ASN A 174 3.64 12.99 -1.00
CA ASN A 174 4.88 12.97 -0.23
C ASN A 174 4.50 12.64 1.21
N VAL A 175 5.17 11.65 1.78
CA VAL A 175 4.84 11.13 3.11
C VAL A 175 5.82 11.75 4.10
N GLY A 176 5.30 12.48 5.08
CA GLY A 176 6.10 13.03 6.17
C GLY A 176 6.03 12.18 7.42
N ILE A 177 7.17 11.92 8.06
CA ILE A 177 7.28 11.33 9.40
C ILE A 177 7.98 12.35 10.30
N GLY A 178 7.28 12.88 11.29
CA GLY A 178 7.83 13.89 12.22
C GLY A 178 7.98 15.30 11.63
N THR A 179 7.48 15.54 10.41
CA THR A 179 7.47 16.85 9.75
C THR A 179 6.04 17.38 9.60
N GLY A 180 5.86 18.70 9.74
CA GLY A 180 4.59 19.38 9.47
C GLY A 180 4.38 19.74 7.99
N ALA A 181 5.44 19.65 7.19
CA ALA A 181 5.42 19.95 5.76
C ALA A 181 6.33 18.94 5.04
N PRO A 182 5.79 17.79 4.58
CA PRO A 182 6.57 16.80 3.83
C PRO A 182 7.24 17.45 2.63
N ASN A 183 8.56 17.25 2.49
CA ASN A 183 9.35 17.79 1.39
C ASN A 183 8.77 17.38 0.03
N THR A 184 8.51 18.35 -0.84
CA THR A 184 7.88 18.11 -2.15
C THR A 184 8.75 17.35 -3.15
N SER A 185 10.06 17.32 -2.90
CA SER A 185 11.05 16.62 -3.72
C SER A 185 11.36 15.20 -3.21
N ALA A 186 10.80 14.79 -2.06
CA ALA A 186 11.01 13.47 -1.48
C ALA A 186 9.68 12.73 -1.29
N LYS A 187 9.62 11.48 -1.74
CA LYS A 187 8.44 10.62 -1.51
C LYS A 187 8.26 10.24 -0.05
N LEU A 188 9.35 10.12 0.70
CA LEU A 188 9.36 9.91 2.14
C LEU A 188 10.32 10.91 2.78
N ASP A 189 9.79 11.79 3.62
CA ASP A 189 10.51 12.81 4.35
C ASP A 189 10.44 12.52 5.85
N VAL A 190 11.58 12.25 6.47
CA VAL A 190 11.68 11.89 7.90
C VAL A 190 12.45 12.96 8.63
N ASN A 191 11.77 13.72 9.49
CA ASN A 191 12.40 14.69 10.38
C ASN A 191 12.83 13.99 11.68
N GLY A 192 14.06 13.48 11.68
CA GLY A 192 14.66 12.76 12.80
C GLY A 192 15.64 11.70 12.36
N GLN A 193 16.18 10.94 13.32
CA GLN A 193 17.01 9.78 13.02
C GLN A 193 16.13 8.61 12.57
N TYR A 194 16.55 7.90 11.53
CA TYR A 194 15.94 6.63 11.10
C TYR A 194 17.04 5.57 10.95
N LYS A 195 16.71 4.30 11.23
CA LYS A 195 17.62 3.16 11.15
C LYS A 195 16.96 2.05 10.33
N LEU A 196 17.67 1.48 9.36
CA LEU A 196 17.15 0.42 8.49
C LEU A 196 17.65 -1.00 8.85
N GLY A 197 18.20 -1.17 10.05
CA GLY A 197 18.75 -2.45 10.51
C GLY A 197 20.10 -2.82 9.85
N GLU A 198 20.61 -4.01 10.14
CA GLU A 198 21.94 -4.47 9.68
C GLU A 198 21.99 -4.89 8.20
N LYS A 199 20.82 -5.20 7.61
CA LYS A 199 20.70 -5.67 6.22
C LYS A 199 19.98 -4.67 5.29
N GLY A 200 19.54 -3.53 5.82
CA GLY A 200 18.90 -2.48 5.02
C GLY A 200 19.96 -1.55 4.43
N SER A 201 20.15 -1.57 3.12
CA SER A 201 20.93 -0.57 2.40
C SER A 201 20.03 0.55 1.89
N VAL A 202 20.24 1.80 2.32
CA VAL A 202 19.88 2.95 1.45
C VAL A 202 21.00 3.04 0.45
N GLN A 203 20.73 2.82 -0.84
CA GLN A 203 21.60 3.43 -1.84
C GLN A 203 21.31 4.93 -1.80
N LYS A 204 22.01 5.67 -0.94
CA LYS A 204 21.98 7.12 -1.02
C LYS A 204 22.60 7.50 -2.35
N ASN A 205 21.81 8.10 -3.23
CA ASN A 205 22.28 8.88 -4.37
C ASN A 205 23.47 8.24 -5.09
N GLN A 206 23.36 6.95 -5.47
CA GLN A 206 24.29 6.38 -6.43
C GLN A 206 24.06 7.10 -7.76
N ILE A 207 24.93 8.06 -8.06
CA ILE A 207 24.89 8.84 -9.30
C ILE A 207 25.82 8.14 -10.27
N SER A 208 25.30 7.77 -11.45
CA SER A 208 26.10 7.18 -12.53
C SER A 208 25.90 7.96 -13.82
N PHE A 209 27.00 8.29 -14.50
CA PHE A 209 26.96 9.00 -15.79
C PHE A 209 28.18 8.67 -16.66
N GLU A 210 28.02 8.89 -17.96
CA GLU A 210 29.11 8.85 -18.94
C GLU A 210 29.63 10.27 -19.20
N ALA A 211 30.94 10.42 -19.42
CA ALA A 211 31.54 11.71 -19.68
C ALA A 211 32.64 11.66 -20.75
N TRP A 212 32.70 12.71 -21.58
CA TRP A 212 33.73 12.95 -22.59
C TRP A 212 34.51 14.23 -22.29
N PRO A 213 35.30 14.26 -21.20
CA PRO A 213 36.12 15.43 -20.89
C PRO A 213 37.17 15.63 -21.98
N GLY A 214 37.48 16.89 -22.30
CA GLY A 214 38.60 17.22 -23.18
C GLY A 214 39.92 16.79 -22.53
N VAL A 215 40.68 15.91 -23.19
CA VAL A 215 42.01 15.49 -22.75
C VAL A 215 43.04 16.04 -23.74
N SER A 216 44.12 16.63 -23.23
CA SER A 216 45.25 17.11 -24.04
C SER A 216 46.55 16.87 -23.28
N ILE A 217 47.06 15.66 -23.39
CA ILE A 217 48.33 15.24 -22.80
C ILE A 217 49.33 15.09 -23.95
N ASN A 218 50.43 15.85 -23.90
CA ASN A 218 51.46 15.83 -24.94
C ASN A 218 52.80 15.37 -24.35
N ASN A 219 53.33 14.26 -24.89
CA ASN A 219 54.66 13.76 -24.60
C ASN A 219 54.95 13.57 -23.09
N LEU A 220 53.97 13.07 -22.33
CA LEU A 220 54.10 12.85 -20.89
C LEU A 220 55.08 11.70 -20.66
N SER A 221 56.17 11.95 -19.93
CA SER A 221 57.19 10.92 -19.68
C SER A 221 56.64 9.72 -18.89
N PRO A 222 57.24 8.52 -19.03
CA PRO A 222 56.87 7.35 -18.23
C PRO A 222 56.82 7.64 -16.73
N GLY A 223 55.77 7.15 -16.06
CA GLY A 223 55.56 7.32 -14.62
C GLY A 223 55.14 8.73 -14.18
N LYS A 224 54.97 9.67 -15.11
CA LYS A 224 54.43 11.01 -14.81
C LYS A 224 52.90 11.01 -14.91
N THR A 225 52.30 11.92 -14.15
CA THR A 225 50.85 12.02 -13.99
C THR A 225 50.35 13.37 -14.51
N ALA A 226 49.25 13.34 -15.25
CA ALA A 226 48.43 14.50 -15.56
C ALA A 226 47.13 14.43 -14.74
N THR A 227 46.61 15.58 -14.32
CA THR A 227 45.32 15.66 -13.63
C THR A 227 44.23 15.94 -14.65
N LEU A 228 43.09 15.26 -14.54
CA LEU A 228 41.93 15.49 -15.38
C LEU A 228 40.71 15.81 -14.52
N GLU A 229 39.96 16.83 -14.92
CA GLU A 229 38.67 17.18 -14.33
C GLU A 229 37.53 16.69 -15.23
N ILE A 230 36.56 16.03 -14.62
CA ILE A 230 35.36 15.51 -15.25
C ILE A 230 34.17 16.26 -14.65
N ALA A 231 33.46 17.02 -15.48
CA ALA A 231 32.28 17.74 -15.06
C ALA A 231 31.13 16.79 -14.71
N ILE A 232 30.44 17.06 -13.60
CA ILE A 232 29.21 16.38 -13.21
C ILE A 232 28.03 17.16 -13.83
N PRO A 233 27.16 16.52 -14.65
CA PRO A 233 25.99 17.18 -15.24
C PRO A 233 25.13 17.86 -14.17
N ALA A 234 24.59 19.04 -14.46
CA ALA A 234 23.86 19.86 -13.48
C ALA A 234 22.70 19.10 -12.79
N ALA A 235 21.99 18.24 -13.53
CA ALA A 235 20.89 17.42 -13.00
C ALA A 235 21.35 16.27 -12.08
N LEU A 236 22.65 15.99 -12.05
CA LEU A 236 23.27 14.86 -11.35
C LEU A 236 24.30 15.33 -10.30
N GLN A 237 24.30 16.61 -9.95
CA GLN A 237 25.24 17.11 -8.94
C GLN A 237 24.87 16.60 -7.55
N PRO A 238 25.78 15.94 -6.83
CA PRO A 238 25.56 15.47 -5.45
C PRO A 238 25.38 16.66 -4.49
N GLY A 239 24.76 16.37 -3.35
CA GLY A 239 24.52 17.36 -2.29
C GLY A 239 25.77 17.74 -1.49
N SER A 240 26.81 16.91 -1.52
CA SER A 240 28.11 17.20 -0.89
C SER A 240 29.28 16.57 -1.66
N THR A 241 30.52 16.94 -1.30
CA THR A 241 31.74 16.30 -1.82
C THR A 241 32.13 15.02 -1.07
N ARG A 242 31.39 14.63 -0.03
CA ARG A 242 31.67 13.43 0.76
C ARG A 242 31.08 12.22 0.04
N ALA A 243 31.88 11.63 -0.85
CA ALA A 243 31.47 10.46 -1.61
C ALA A 243 32.62 9.46 -1.86
N ALA A 244 32.27 8.20 -2.04
CA ALA A 244 33.14 7.22 -2.70
C ALA A 244 32.92 7.32 -4.22
N ILE A 245 34.01 7.47 -4.98
CA ILE A 245 33.95 7.71 -6.42
C ILE A 245 34.69 6.60 -7.15
N VAL A 246 34.06 6.05 -8.17
CA VAL A 246 34.67 5.11 -9.12
C VAL A 246 34.65 5.75 -10.49
N VAL A 247 35.81 5.78 -11.14
CA VAL A 247 35.92 6.20 -12.54
C VAL A 247 36.58 5.07 -13.31
N SER A 248 35.91 4.58 -14.33
CA SER A 248 36.42 3.54 -15.22
C SER A 248 36.45 4.04 -16.66
N PRO A 249 37.47 3.69 -17.45
CA PRO A 249 37.51 4.07 -18.85
C PRO A 249 36.44 3.29 -19.64
N ALA A 250 35.87 3.93 -20.65
CA ALA A 250 35.02 3.25 -21.61
C ALA A 250 35.86 2.36 -22.56
N GLY A 251 35.21 1.44 -23.28
CA GLY A 251 35.91 0.48 -24.15
C GLY A 251 36.69 1.13 -25.30
N ASP A 252 36.24 2.29 -25.76
CA ASP A 252 36.85 3.11 -26.83
C ASP A 252 37.86 4.15 -26.30
N PHE A 253 38.13 4.20 -25.00
CA PHE A 253 39.15 5.07 -24.44
C PHE A 253 40.55 4.69 -24.95
N ALA A 254 41.12 5.55 -25.79
CA ALA A 254 42.40 5.29 -26.46
C ALA A 254 43.58 5.09 -25.50
N GLY A 255 43.46 5.55 -24.24
CA GLY A 255 44.48 5.41 -23.20
C GLY A 255 44.46 4.07 -22.46
N ASN A 256 43.54 3.14 -22.77
CA ASN A 256 43.32 1.90 -22.00
C ASN A 256 44.58 1.04 -21.77
N SER A 257 45.55 1.07 -22.69
CA SER A 257 46.80 0.29 -22.59
C SER A 257 48.02 1.08 -22.13
N SER A 258 47.90 2.41 -22.01
CA SER A 258 49.04 3.32 -21.81
C SER A 258 48.88 4.27 -20.64
N PHE A 259 47.65 4.46 -20.14
CA PHE A 259 47.35 5.31 -19.00
C PHE A 259 46.54 4.56 -17.94
N SER A 260 46.96 4.71 -16.68
CA SER A 260 46.18 4.25 -15.52
C SER A 260 45.37 5.40 -14.92
N ILE A 261 44.17 5.09 -14.44
CA ILE A 261 43.30 6.01 -13.70
C ILE A 261 43.50 5.79 -12.21
N SER A 262 43.69 6.85 -11.45
CA SER A 262 43.86 6.78 -10.00
C SER A 262 43.33 8.03 -9.30
N ASN A 263 43.20 7.93 -7.97
CA ASN A 263 42.81 9.02 -7.08
C ASN A 263 41.51 9.78 -7.49
N PRO A 264 40.41 9.07 -7.81
CA PRO A 264 39.13 9.69 -8.06
C PRO A 264 38.64 10.40 -6.78
N ARG A 265 38.39 11.70 -6.88
CA ARG A 265 37.94 12.54 -5.77
C ARG A 265 37.09 13.69 -6.29
N MET A 266 36.24 14.27 -5.45
CA MET A 266 35.51 15.49 -5.81
C MET A 266 36.22 16.71 -5.23
N ALA A 267 36.49 17.70 -6.09
CA ALA A 267 36.94 19.02 -5.64
C ALA A 267 35.77 19.97 -5.36
N SER A 268 34.64 19.74 -6.02
CA SER A 268 33.37 20.44 -5.81
C SER A 268 32.21 19.48 -6.08
N THR A 269 30.97 19.91 -5.81
CA THR A 269 29.77 19.17 -6.21
C THR A 269 29.54 19.15 -7.73
N SER A 270 30.33 19.91 -8.49
CA SER A 270 30.22 20.02 -9.95
C SER A 270 31.32 19.27 -10.71
N SER A 271 32.32 18.69 -10.02
CA SER A 271 33.39 17.99 -10.72
C SER A 271 34.07 16.87 -9.92
N VAL A 272 34.46 15.84 -10.67
CA VAL A 272 35.35 14.76 -10.24
C VAL A 272 36.73 15.02 -10.82
N ILE A 273 37.76 14.87 -9.99
CA ILE A 273 39.15 14.89 -10.41
C ILE A 273 39.69 13.47 -10.39
N ILE A 274 40.37 13.09 -11.47
CA ILE A 274 41.18 11.87 -11.56
C ILE A 274 42.63 12.21 -11.91
N ASN A 275 43.51 11.24 -11.65
CA ASN A 275 44.88 11.25 -12.10
C ASN A 275 45.06 10.25 -13.24
N LEU A 276 45.61 10.71 -14.37
CA LEU A 276 46.03 9.88 -15.50
C LEU A 276 47.55 9.74 -15.47
N THR A 277 48.05 8.54 -15.18
CA THR A 277 49.49 8.27 -15.12
C THR A 277 49.93 7.48 -16.34
N ASN A 278 50.94 7.96 -17.05
CA ASN A 278 51.53 7.22 -18.16
C ASN A 278 52.26 5.98 -17.61
N ILE A 279 51.73 4.81 -17.90
CA ILE A 279 52.27 3.50 -17.51
C ILE A 279 52.99 2.80 -18.66
N SER A 280 53.07 3.43 -19.83
CA SER A 280 53.86 2.92 -20.94
C SER A 280 55.36 3.15 -20.72
N GLY A 281 56.20 2.37 -21.43
CA GLY A 281 57.66 2.50 -21.35
C GLY A 281 58.24 3.72 -22.07
N ASN A 282 57.42 4.51 -22.79
CA ASN A 282 57.84 5.66 -23.58
C ASN A 282 57.02 6.90 -23.24
N ALA A 283 57.44 8.07 -23.74
CA ALA A 283 56.61 9.26 -23.62
C ALA A 283 55.29 9.08 -24.39
N GLY A 284 54.17 9.40 -23.73
CA GLY A 284 52.82 9.13 -24.24
C GLY A 284 52.01 10.41 -24.41
N SER A 285 51.19 10.46 -25.47
CA SER A 285 50.22 11.53 -25.70
C SER A 285 48.80 10.96 -25.69
N LEU A 286 47.82 11.73 -25.21
CA LEU A 286 46.42 11.32 -25.13
C LEU A 286 45.50 12.50 -25.42
N ASN A 287 44.60 12.32 -26.40
CA ASN A 287 43.65 13.35 -26.85
C ASN A 287 42.19 12.86 -26.84
N SER A 288 41.91 11.75 -26.18
CA SER A 288 40.57 11.15 -26.07
C SER A 288 40.21 10.99 -24.59
N GLY A 289 38.97 11.32 -24.25
CA GLY A 289 38.37 11.09 -22.94
C GLY A 289 37.00 10.47 -23.12
N HIS A 290 36.79 9.27 -22.56
CA HIS A 290 35.48 8.66 -22.41
C HIS A 290 35.51 7.78 -21.16
N PHE A 291 34.71 8.14 -20.16
CA PHE A 291 34.72 7.50 -18.84
C PHE A 291 33.30 7.25 -18.33
N TYR A 292 33.14 6.16 -17.59
CA TYR A 292 31.99 5.92 -16.72
C TYR A 292 32.35 6.38 -15.31
N VAL A 293 31.46 7.19 -14.71
CA VAL A 293 31.63 7.73 -13.37
C VAL A 293 30.50 7.24 -12.49
N MET A 294 30.83 6.70 -11.32
CA MET A 294 29.89 6.37 -10.25
C MET A 294 30.28 7.14 -8.98
N ILE A 295 29.31 7.83 -8.37
CA ILE A 295 29.46 8.58 -7.12
C ILE A 295 28.48 8.00 -6.10
N ASN A 296 28.99 7.58 -4.94
CA ASN A 296 28.19 7.10 -3.82
C ASN A 296 28.36 8.07 -2.63
N GLU A 297 27.36 8.91 -2.36
CA GLU A 297 27.39 9.89 -1.25
C GLU A 297 27.30 9.22 0.13
N PHE A 298 28.02 9.76 1.12
CA PHE A 298 28.00 9.30 2.52
C PHE A 298 26.86 9.93 3.35
#